data_AF-A0A939XLR9-F1
#
_entry.id   AF-A0A939XLR9-F1
#
_cell.length_a   1.000
_cell.length_b   1.000
_cell.length_c   1.000
_cell.angle_alpha   90.00
_cell.angle_beta   90.00
_cell.angle_gamma   90.00
#
_symmetry.space_group_name_H-M   'P 1'
#
loop_
_entity.id
_entity.type
_entity.pdbx_description
1 polymer ?
#
loop_
_entity_poly.entity_id
_entity_poly.type
_entity_poly.pdbx_seq_one_letter_code
_entity_poly.pdbx_strand_id
1 'polypeptide(L)'
;MLFGLVPVLARVMVDLLWLTMRVKIENEESILPFHAQRRGVILGFWHDQMLLMIKVYRGPGIRALISASRDGAIASAIMRRFGCGT
;
A
#
# COMPACT_ATOMS: atom_id res chain seq x y z
N MET A 1 15.49 20.08 3.63
CA MET A 1 15.48 19.12 4.76
C MET A 1 14.08 18.57 5.08
N LEU A 2 13.00 19.36 5.05
CA LEU A 2 11.65 18.92 5.45
C LEU A 2 11.06 17.74 4.64
N PHE A 3 11.28 17.70 3.31
CA PHE A 3 10.73 16.65 2.44
C PHE A 3 11.29 15.24 2.70
N GLY A 4 12.46 15.11 3.34
CA GLY A 4 13.07 13.80 3.64
C GLY A 4 12.42 13.07 4.81
N LEU A 5 11.82 13.82 5.74
CA LEU A 5 11.17 13.27 6.94
C LEU A 5 9.74 12.82 6.67
N VAL A 6 9.05 13.44 5.71
CA VAL A 6 7.65 13.12 5.39
C VAL A 6 7.44 11.63 5.12
N PRO A 7 8.26 10.92 4.31
CA PRO A 7 8.08 9.49 4.10
C PRO A 7 8.26 8.63 5.36
N VAL A 8 9.15 9.04 6.26
CA VAL A 8 9.41 8.33 7.52
C VAL A 8 8.23 8.52 8.47
N LEU A 9 7.80 9.77 8.66
CA LEU A 9 6.66 10.10 9.51
C LEU A 9 5.37 9.46 9.01
N ALA A 10 5.12 9.49 7.71
CA ALA A 10 3.96 8.83 7.11
C ALA A 10 3.97 7.32 7.36
N ARG A 11 5.13 6.67 7.25
CA ARG A 11 5.25 5.24 7.57
C ARG A 11 4.91 4.96 9.03
N VAL A 12 5.52 5.70 9.96
CA VAL A 12 5.26 5.54 11.40
C VAL A 12 3.78 5.76 11.71
N MET A 13 3.16 6.80 11.15
CA MET A 13 1.73 7.07 11.33
C MET A 13 0.86 5.92 10.84
N VAL A 14 1.10 5.39 9.63
CA VAL A 14 0.36 4.26 9.09
C VAL A 14 0.58 2.99 9.91
N ASP A 15 1.80 2.75 10.39
CA ASP A 15 2.14 1.62 11.26
C ASP A 15 1.36 1.71 12.60
N LEU A 16 1.35 2.88 13.24
CA LEU A 16 0.60 3.11 14.48
C LEU A 16 -0.90 3.00 14.28
N LEU A 17 -1.43 3.56 13.19
CA LEU A 17 -2.85 3.43 12.87
C LEU A 17 -3.23 1.96 12.67
N TRP A 18 -2.44 1.21 11.88
CA TRP A 18 -2.65 -0.22 11.66
C TRP A 18 -2.74 -1.02 12.96
N LEU A 19 -1.87 -0.74 13.93
CA LEU A 19 -1.86 -1.41 15.24
C LEU A 19 -3.16 -1.18 16.05
N THR A 20 -3.88 -0.09 15.79
CA THR A 20 -5.13 0.24 16.49
C THR A 20 -6.39 -0.23 15.75
N MET A 21 -6.25 -0.71 14.51
CA MET A 21 -7.37 -1.10 13.66
C MET A 21 -7.71 -2.58 13.79
N ARG A 22 -9.01 -2.90 13.66
CA ARG A 22 -9.49 -4.27 13.46
C ARG A 22 -9.81 -4.43 11.98
N VAL A 23 -9.02 -5.23 11.26
CA VAL A 23 -9.18 -5.43 9.82
C VAL A 23 -9.83 -6.78 9.56
N LYS A 24 -10.90 -6.76 8.77
CA LYS A 24 -11.55 -7.94 8.22
C LYS A 24 -11.46 -7.86 6.70
N ILE A 25 -10.98 -8.93 6.07
CA ILE A 25 -10.92 -9.06 4.61
C ILE A 25 -12.04 -10.02 4.23
N GLU A 26 -12.97 -9.55 3.42
CA GLU A 26 -14.04 -10.40 2.88
C GLU A 26 -13.58 -10.99 1.54
N ASN A 27 -13.95 -12.25 1.29
CA ASN A 27 -13.67 -12.97 0.05
C ASN A 27 -12.17 -13.09 -0.33
N GLU A 28 -11.27 -13.19 0.66
CA GLU A 28 -9.83 -13.35 0.43
C GLU A 28 -9.51 -14.65 -0.36
N GLU A 29 -10.31 -15.69 -0.17
CA GLU A 29 -10.14 -16.98 -0.85
C GLU A 29 -10.21 -16.88 -2.37
N SER A 30 -10.90 -15.85 -2.91
CA SER A 30 -11.00 -15.62 -4.34
C SER A 30 -9.67 -15.21 -4.97
N ILE A 31 -8.74 -14.61 -4.21
CA ILE A 31 -7.45 -14.14 -4.74
C ILE A 31 -6.29 -15.11 -4.52
N LEU A 32 -6.40 -16.02 -3.54
CA LEU A 32 -5.35 -16.99 -3.19
C LEU A 32 -4.88 -17.85 -4.37
N PRO A 33 -5.75 -18.37 -5.27
CA PRO A 33 -5.31 -19.17 -6.41
C PRO A 33 -4.39 -18.41 -7.37
N PHE A 34 -4.65 -17.10 -7.57
CA PHE A 34 -3.83 -16.26 -8.44
C PHE A 34 -2.45 -16.03 -7.83
N HIS A 35 -2.37 -15.82 -6.52
CA HIS A 35 -1.10 -15.72 -5.80
C HIS A 35 -0.30 -17.03 -5.88
N ALA A 36 -0.94 -18.18 -5.65
CA ALA A 36 -0.31 -19.49 -5.73
C ALA A 36 0.29 -19.77 -7.12
N GLN A 37 -0.40 -19.34 -8.17
CA GLN A 37 0.04 -19.48 -9.57
C GLN A 37 1.02 -18.36 -10.01
N ARG A 38 1.42 -17.45 -9.11
CA ARG A 38 2.24 -16.26 -9.40
C ARG A 38 1.67 -15.40 -10.54
N ARG A 39 0.34 -15.36 -10.68
CA ARG A 39 -0.34 -14.51 -11.65
C ARG A 39 -0.47 -13.10 -11.10
N GLY A 40 -0.17 -12.11 -11.93
CA GLY A 40 -0.41 -10.70 -11.60
C GLY A 40 -1.90 -10.43 -11.47
N VAL A 41 -2.26 -9.61 -10.50
CA VAL A 41 -3.64 -9.16 -10.23
C VAL A 41 -3.65 -7.65 -10.16
N ILE A 42 -4.72 -7.03 -10.67
CA ILE A 42 -4.96 -5.59 -10.50
C ILE A 42 -5.92 -5.44 -9.32
N LEU A 43 -5.46 -4.78 -8.28
CA LEU A 43 -6.27 -4.46 -7.10
C LEU A 43 -6.88 -3.08 -7.29
N GLY A 44 -8.18 -3.05 -7.55
CA GLY A 44 -8.98 -1.83 -7.49
C GLY A 44 -9.47 -1.59 -6.07
N PHE A 45 -9.34 -0.37 -5.57
CA PHE A 45 -9.86 0.01 -4.26
C PHE A 45 -10.38 1.45 -4.30
N TRP A 46 -11.28 1.75 -3.38
CA TRP A 46 -11.86 3.08 -3.20
C TRP A 46 -10.96 3.95 -2.31
N HIS A 47 -11.10 5.27 -2.44
CA HIS A 47 -10.22 6.24 -1.78
C HIS A 47 -10.23 6.14 -0.25
N ASP A 48 -11.34 5.73 0.35
CA ASP A 48 -11.48 5.50 1.79
C ASP A 48 -10.58 4.36 2.31
N GLN A 49 -10.19 3.42 1.44
CA GLN A 49 -9.30 2.30 1.78
C GLN A 49 -7.82 2.58 1.47
N MET A 50 -7.52 3.68 0.77
CA MET A 50 -6.19 3.95 0.21
C MET A 50 -5.08 3.97 1.27
N LEU A 51 -5.36 4.57 2.45
CA LEU A 51 -4.35 4.79 3.48
C LEU A 51 -3.76 3.47 4.03
N LEU A 52 -4.61 2.45 4.21
CA LEU A 52 -4.23 1.18 4.82
C LEU A 52 -4.10 0.04 3.80
N MET A 53 -4.44 0.27 2.53
CA MET A 53 -4.38 -0.77 1.48
C MET A 53 -2.99 -1.45 1.41
N ILE A 54 -1.92 -0.68 1.61
CA ILE A 54 -0.55 -1.19 1.60
C ILE A 54 -0.27 -2.19 2.75
N LYS A 55 -1.03 -2.12 3.84
CA LYS A 55 -0.94 -3.06 4.97
C LYS A 55 -1.81 -4.30 4.79
N VAL A 56 -2.90 -4.17 4.03
CA VAL A 56 -3.84 -5.26 3.77
C VAL A 56 -3.27 -6.26 2.76
N TYR A 57 -2.50 -5.78 1.77
CA TYR A 57 -1.92 -6.66 0.74
C TYR A 57 -0.83 -7.58 1.31
N ARG A 58 -0.96 -8.90 1.06
CA ARG A 58 -0.06 -9.96 1.56
C ARG A 58 0.63 -10.79 0.45
N GLY A 59 0.52 -10.37 -0.80
CA GLY A 59 1.10 -11.09 -1.93
C GLY A 59 2.61 -10.86 -2.12
N PRO A 60 3.24 -11.51 -3.11
CA PRO A 60 4.70 -11.58 -3.27
C PRO A 60 5.37 -10.27 -3.72
N GLY A 61 4.59 -9.24 -4.07
CA GLY A 61 5.10 -7.92 -4.43
C GLY A 61 4.00 -7.01 -4.99
N ILE A 62 4.11 -5.71 -4.76
CA ILE A 62 3.11 -4.73 -5.17
C ILE A 62 3.75 -3.54 -5.90
N ARG A 63 3.05 -3.08 -6.94
CA ARG A 63 3.34 -1.82 -7.63
C ARG A 63 2.09 -0.96 -7.62
N ALA A 64 2.24 0.29 -7.22
CA ALA A 64 1.15 1.27 -7.20
C ALA A 64 1.23 2.17 -8.43
N LEU A 65 0.09 2.42 -9.07
CA LEU A 65 -0.03 3.44 -10.11
C LEU A 65 -0.12 4.81 -9.42
N ILE A 66 0.90 5.64 -9.61
CA ILE A 66 0.98 6.98 -9.01
C ILE A 66 1.27 8.02 -10.10
N SER A 67 0.56 9.14 -10.06
CA SER A 67 0.72 10.21 -11.05
C SER A 67 2.13 10.82 -11.03
N ALA A 68 2.60 11.27 -12.20
CA ALA A 68 3.88 11.96 -12.35
C ALA A 68 3.79 13.44 -11.93
N SER A 69 3.27 13.69 -10.73
CA SER A 69 3.12 15.02 -10.14
C SER A 69 4.06 15.19 -8.93
N ARG A 70 4.20 16.42 -8.44
CA ARG A 70 4.97 16.69 -7.21
C ARG A 70 4.43 15.91 -6.02
N ASP A 71 3.11 15.86 -5.87
CA ASP A 71 2.47 15.15 -4.76
C ASP A 71 2.55 13.63 -4.98
N GLY A 72 2.50 13.17 -6.23
CA GLY A 72 2.78 11.79 -6.61
C GLY A 72 4.21 11.35 -6.28
N ALA A 73 5.21 12.24 -6.43
CA ALA A 73 6.58 11.94 -6.02
C ALA A 73 6.70 11.71 -4.50
N ILE A 74 5.94 12.48 -3.70
CA ILE A 74 5.86 12.29 -2.25
C ILE A 74 5.18 10.95 -1.93
N ALA A 75 4.03 10.66 -2.54
CA ALA A 75 3.33 9.38 -2.36
C ALA A 75 4.21 8.18 -2.74
N SER A 76 4.94 8.26 -3.86
CA SER A 76 5.91 7.26 -4.30
C SER A 76 7.05 7.07 -3.29
N ALA A 77 7.56 8.15 -2.70
CA ALA A 77 8.57 8.08 -1.64
C ALA A 77 8.04 7.40 -0.36
N ILE A 78 6.78 7.63 0.00
CA ILE A 78 6.11 6.93 1.11
C ILE A 78 5.96 5.44 0.78
N MET A 79 5.42 5.11 -0.41
CA MET A 79 5.21 3.72 -0.84
C MET A 79 6.50 2.90 -0.87
N ARG A 80 7.62 3.49 -1.31
CA ARG A 80 8.94 2.83 -1.25
C ARG A 80 9.34 2.41 0.16
N ARG A 81 8.93 3.16 1.20
CA ARG A 81 9.19 2.77 2.60
C ARG A 81 8.44 1.52 3.01
N PHE A 82 7.37 1.14 2.30
CA PHE A 82 6.64 -0.10 2.50
C PHE A 82 7.08 -1.23 1.55
N GLY A 83 8.16 -1.03 0.77
CA GLY A 83 8.60 -1.99 -0.23
C GLY A 83 7.71 -2.03 -1.48
N CYS A 84 6.82 -1.03 -1.65
CA CYS A 84 5.98 -0.91 -2.83
C CYS A 84 6.71 -0.13 -3.93
N GLY A 85 6.77 -0.72 -5.12
CA GLY A 85 7.27 -0.05 -6.33
C GLY A 85 6.21 0.89 -6.91
N THR A 86 6.64 1.79 -7.80
CA THR A 86 5.76 2.68 -8.56
C THR A 86 6.22 2.73 -10.00
#